data_AF-R9KER3-F1
#
_entry.id   AF-R9KER3-F1
#
_cell.length_a   1.000
_cell.length_b   1.000
_cell.length_c   1.000
_cell.angle_alpha   90.00
_cell.angle_beta   90.00
_cell.angle_gamma   90.00
#
_symmetry.space_group_name_H-M   'P 1'
#
loop_
_entity.id
_entity.type
_entity.pdbx_description
1 polymer ?
#
loop_
_entity_poly.entity_id
_entity_poly.type
_entity_poly.pdbx_seq_one_letter_code
_entity_poly.pdbx_strand_id
1 'polypeptide(L)' 'MINAMVWIARSGAPWRDLPERYGFWKTVYSRFRKWIGDGILDNIYRVLCLEAELGELFLDASIYAFTKG' A
#
# COMPACT_ATOMS: atom_id res chain seq x y z
N MET A 1 -6.78 4.90 11.69
CA MET A 1 -6.70 3.44 11.51
C MET A 1 -6.01 3.04 10.20
N ILE A 2 -6.56 3.34 9.02
CA ILE A 2 -5.86 3.11 7.74
C ILE A 2 -4.54 3.91 7.69
N ASN A 3 -4.55 5.18 8.09
CA ASN A 3 -3.34 6.01 8.18
C ASN A 3 -2.24 5.39 9.04
N ALA A 4 -2.61 4.62 10.08
CA ALA A 4 -1.68 3.92 10.95
C ALA A 4 -1.01 2.75 10.21
N MET A 5 -1.81 1.97 9.45
CA MET A 5 -1.32 0.85 8.65
C MET A 5 -0.42 1.35 7.51
N VAL A 6 -0.80 2.44 6.83
CA VAL A 6 0.02 3.08 5.79
C VAL A 6 1.33 3.60 6.37
N TRP A 7 1.31 4.20 7.56
CA TRP A 7 2.53 4.66 8.22
C TRP A 7 3.47 3.50 8.56
N ILE A 8 2.96 2.40 9.10
CA ILE A 8 3.74 1.18 9.37
C ILE A 8 4.31 0.59 8.07
N ALA A 9 3.49 0.49 7.01
CA ALA A 9 3.93 -0.02 5.72
C ALA A 9 5.04 0.84 5.08
N ARG A 10 4.96 2.17 5.22
CA ARG A 10 5.97 3.10 4.71
C ARG A 10 7.24 3.18 5.55
N SER A 11 7.12 3.08 6.87
CA SER A 11 8.24 3.24 7.80
C SER A 11 8.99 1.93 8.05
N GLY A 12 8.33 0.78 7.88
CA GLY A 12 8.87 -0.51 8.30
C GLY A 12 9.04 -0.63 9.83
N ALA A 13 8.53 0.33 10.59
CA ALA A 13 8.71 0.38 12.03
C ALA A 13 7.93 -0.74 12.75
N PRO A 14 8.39 -1.20 13.92
CA PRO A 14 7.63 -2.12 14.76
C PRO A 14 6.26 -1.52 15.11
N TRP A 15 5.23 -2.35 15.18
CA TRP A 15 3.88 -1.92 15.57
C TRP A 15 3.83 -1.16 16.91
N ARG A 16 4.74 -1.49 17.83
CA ARG A 16 4.82 -0.85 19.16
C ARG A 16 5.27 0.61 19.10
N ASP A 17 5.95 0.99 18.03
CA ASP A 17 6.47 2.35 17.84
C ASP A 17 5.48 3.23 17.09
N LEU A 18 4.25 2.74 16.87
CA LEU A 18 3.19 3.50 16.23
C LEU A 18 2.91 4.78 17.05
N PRO A 19 3.03 5.98 16.44
CA PRO A 19 2.74 7.23 17.12
C PRO A 19 1.30 7.27 17.63
N GLU A 20 1.11 7.76 18.86
CA GLU A 20 -0.20 7.80 19.53
C GLU A 20 -1.26 8.58 18.75
N ARG A 21 -0.86 9.56 17.93
CA ARG A 21 -1.75 10.29 17.00
C ARG A 21 -2.52 9.40 16.04
N TYR A 22 -2.05 8.17 15.79
CA TYR A 22 -2.71 7.21 14.91
C TYR A 22 -3.62 6.22 15.66
N GLY A 23 -3.67 6.32 16.99
CA GLY A 23 -4.42 5.45 17.88
C GLY A 23 -3.59 4.30 18.44
N PHE A 24 -4.22 3.50 19.31
CA PHE A 24 -3.55 2.41 20.00
C PHE A 24 -3.14 1.28 19.05
N TRP A 25 -1.85 0.94 19.04
CA TRP A 25 -1.28 -0.02 18.10
C TRP A 25 -1.95 -1.39 18.12
N LYS A 26 -2.43 -1.87 19.28
CA LYS A 26 -3.11 -3.18 19.38
C LYS A 26 -4.40 -3.21 18.55
N THR A 27 -5.15 -2.11 18.52
CA THR A 27 -6.39 -2.01 17.76
C THR A 27 -6.13 -2.03 16.26
N VAL A 28 -5.08 -1.31 15.82
CA VAL A 28 -4.67 -1.29 14.42
C VAL A 28 -4.16 -2.67 14.02
N TYR A 29 -3.29 -3.29 14.82
CA TYR A 29 -2.74 -4.61 14.56
C TYR A 29 -3.82 -5.70 14.51
N SER A 30 -4.76 -5.71 15.45
CA SER A 30 -5.87 -6.68 15.46
C SER A 30 -6.70 -6.63 14.17
N ARG A 31 -6.99 -5.41 13.69
CA ARG A 31 -7.72 -5.23 12.43
C ARG A 31 -6.87 -5.57 11.20
N PHE A 32 -5.59 -5.23 11.22
CA PHE A 32 -4.65 -5.64 10.17
C PHE A 32 -4.58 -7.17 10.06
N ARG A 33 -4.52 -7.87 11.18
CA ARG A 33 -4.57 -9.34 11.24
C ARG A 33 -5.89 -9.89 10.71
N LYS A 34 -7.01 -9.24 11.00
CA LYS A 34 -8.31 -9.62 10.42
C LYS A 34 -8.32 -9.44 8.91
N TRP A 35 -7.78 -8.35 8.39
CA TRP A 35 -7.68 -8.10 6.93
C TRP A 35 -6.80 -9.11 6.20
N ILE A 36 -5.74 -9.61 6.84
CA ILE A 36 -4.97 -10.74 6.31
C ILE A 36 -5.86 -11.98 6.19
N GLY A 37 -6.62 -12.31 7.24
CA GLY A 37 -7.55 -13.44 7.22
C GLY A 37 -8.67 -13.29 6.19
N ASP A 38 -9.15 -12.07 5.98
CA ASP A 38 -10.21 -11.75 5.03
C ASP A 38 -9.69 -11.57 3.57
N GLY A 39 -8.37 -11.70 3.32
CA GLY A 39 -7.76 -11.52 1.99
C GLY A 39 -7.80 -10.08 1.45
N ILE A 40 -8.12 -9.10 2.30
CA ILE A 40 -8.27 -7.69 1.91
C ILE A 40 -6.92 -7.11 1.46
N LEU A 41 -5.83 -7.50 2.13
CA LEU A 41 -4.49 -7.05 1.73
C LEU A 41 -4.07 -7.60 0.38
N ASP A 42 -4.45 -8.85 0.05
CA ASP A 42 -4.15 -9.43 -1.25
C ASP A 42 -4.90 -8.70 -2.38
N ASN A 43 -6.15 -8.32 -2.12
CA ASN A 43 -6.92 -7.50 -3.06
C ASN A 43 -6.32 -6.11 -3.25
N ILE A 44 -5.91 -5.45 -2.17
CA ILE A 44 -5.23 -4.14 -2.24
C ILE A 44 -3.92 -4.27 -3.03
N TYR A 45 -3.12 -5.31 -2.74
CA TYR A 45 -1.88 -5.57 -3.45
C TYR A 45 -2.10 -5.80 -4.95
N ARG A 46 -3.13 -6.58 -5.32
CA ARG A 46 -3.51 -6.77 -6.73
C ARG A 46 -3.86 -5.48 -7.43
N VAL A 47 -4.69 -4.63 -6.82
CA VAL A 47 -5.06 -3.34 -7.41
C VAL A 47 -3.84 -2.43 -7.56
N LEU A 48 -2.98 -2.35 -6.55
CA LEU A 48 -1.76 -1.55 -6.60
C LEU A 48 -0.75 -2.07 -7.64
N CYS A 49 -0.60 -3.39 -7.78
CA CYS A 49 0.24 -3.98 -8.83
C CYS A 49 -0.30 -3.69 -10.23
N LEU A 50 -1.61 -3.77 -10.43
CA LEU A 50 -2.23 -3.42 -11.71
C LEU A 50 -2.02 -1.95 -12.06
N GLU A 51 -2.14 -1.03 -11.09
CA GLU A 51 -1.83 0.39 -11.32
C GLU A 51 -0.33 0.62 -11.61
N ALA A 52 0.57 -0.10 -10.95
CA ALA A 52 2.00 0.00 -11.21
C ALA A 52 2.37 -0.51 -12.61
N GLU A 53 1.83 -1.66 -13.02
CA GLU A 53 2.00 -2.21 -14.37
C GLU A 53 1.39 -1.28 -15.44
N LEU A 54 0.21 -0.72 -15.20
CA LEU A 54 -0.40 0.28 -16.07
C LEU A 54 0.45 1.55 -16.16
N GLY A 55 1.04 1.99 -15.06
CA GLY A 55 1.94 3.15 -15.01
C GLY A 55 3.21 2.95 -15.84
N GLU A 56 3.87 1.80 -15.69
CA GLU A 56 5.05 1.43 -16.48
C GLU A 56 4.71 1.32 -17.98
N LEU A 57 3.59 0.66 -18.33
CA LEU A 57 3.11 0.58 -19.71
C LEU A 57 2.77 1.95 -20.31
N PHE A 58 2.23 2.87 -19.51
CA PHE A 58 1.97 4.25 -19.94
C PHE A 58 3.26 5.04 -20.19
N LEU A 59 4.27 4.86 -19.35
CA LEU A 59 5.57 5.51 -19.51
C LEU A 59 6.28 5.01 -20.77
N ASP A 60 6.29 3.70 -21.02
CA ASP A 60 6.86 3.11 -22.24
C ASP A 60 6.14 3.56 -23.52
N ALA A 61 4.80 3.60 -23.50
CA ALA A 61 4.01 4.04 -24.63
C ALA A 61 4.23 5.54 -24.95
N SER A 62 4.42 6.37 -23.92
CA SER A 62 4.70 7.79 -24.10
C SER A 62 6.10 8.03 -24.67
N ILE A 63 7.12 7.31 -24.18
CA ILE A 63 8.49 7.41 -24.70
C ILE A 63 8.54 6.96 -26.17
N TYR A 64 7.84 5.89 -26.54
CA TYR A 64 7.73 5.43 -27.93
C TYR A 64 7.00 6.44 -28.83
N ALA A 65 5.94 7.07 -28.32
CA ALA A 65 5.21 8.10 -29.05
C ALA A 65 6.05 9.38 -29.26
N PHE A 66 6.94 9.72 -28.33
CA PHE A 66 7.85 10.87 -28.43
C PHE A 66 9.08 10.64 -29.34
N THR A 67 9.53 9.39 -29.51
CA THR A 67 10.72 9.07 -30.34
C THR A 67 10.41 8.76 -31.80
N LYS A 68 9.13 8.66 -32.17
CA LYS A 68 8.65 8.44 -33.54
C LYS A 68 8.09 9.71 -34.22
N GLY A 69 8.20 10.86 -33.58
CA GLY A 69 7.87 12.18 -34.13
C GLY A 69 9.05 12.84 -34.84
#